data_AF-A0A3P7LMJ1-F1
#
_entry.id   AF-A0A3P7LMJ1-F1
#
_cell.length_a   1.000
_cell.length_b   1.000
_cell.length_c   1.000
_cell.angle_alpha   90.00
_cell.angle_beta   90.00
_cell.angle_gamma   90.00
#
_symmetry.space_group_name_H-M   'P 1'
#
loop_
_entity.id
_entity.type
_entity.pdbx_description
1 polymer ?
#
loop_
_entity_poly.entity_id
_entity_poly.type
_entity_poly.pdbx_seq_one_letter_code
_entity_poly.pdbx_strand_id
1 'polypeptide(L)' 'MHPFMVAMGPDIKVLQKIQHFQQIDIYPFVCSLLGLQRPNRIDGRIQRVIPFMKTPPSEEFVQTFQKYETGIMTDN' A
#
# COMPACT_ATOMS: atom_id res chain seq x y z
N MET A 1 9.24 17.73 10.21
CA MET A 1 9.18 16.57 11.12
C MET A 1 9.40 15.31 10.30
N HIS A 2 10.30 14.40 10.72
CA HIS A 2 10.62 13.16 9.99
C HIS A 2 10.25 11.96 10.88
N PRO A 3 9.04 11.39 10.74
CA PRO A 3 8.66 10.20 11.51
C PRO A 3 9.45 8.98 11.02
N PHE A 4 9.63 8.00 11.90
CA PHE A 4 10.18 6.71 11.54
C PHE A 4 9.09 5.64 11.59
N MET A 5 9.22 4.63 10.74
CA MET A 5 8.33 3.47 10.68
C MET A 5 9.18 2.21 10.75
N VAL A 6 8.73 1.23 11.53
CA VAL A 6 9.27 -0.13 11.54
C VAL A 6 8.14 -1.09 11.23
N ALA A 7 8.38 -2.00 10.29
CA ALA A 7 7.42 -3.01 9.90
C ALA A 7 8.13 -4.37 9.83
N MET A 8 7.54 -5.40 10.42
CA MET A 8 8.07 -6.75 10.44
C MET A 8 6.91 -7.75 10.32
N GLY A 9 7.08 -8.75 9.47
CA GLY A 9 6.06 -9.76 9.27
C GLY A 9 6.47 -10.79 8.22
N PRO A 10 5.70 -11.88 8.09
CA PRO A 10 6.00 -12.94 7.14
C PRO A 10 6.03 -12.42 5.70
N ASP A 11 5.13 -11.50 5.34
CA ASP A 11 4.99 -10.98 3.98
C ASP A 11 5.69 -9.62 3.74
N ILE A 12 6.42 -9.11 4.73
CA ILE A 12 7.15 -7.85 4.63
C ILE A 12 8.60 -8.14 4.27
N LYS A 13 9.13 -7.52 3.21
CA LYS A 13 10.52 -7.69 2.79
C LYS A 13 11.47 -7.15 3.85
N VAL A 14 12.53 -7.91 4.10
CA VAL A 14 13.68 -7.43 4.87
C VAL A 14 14.53 -6.61 3.93
N LEU A 15 14.54 -5.29 4.12
CA LEU A 15 15.29 -4.36 3.29
C LEU A 15 16.56 -3.90 3.99
N GLN A 16 17.61 -3.70 3.20
CA GLN A 16 18.87 -3.15 3.70
C GLN A 16 18.78 -1.61 3.70
N LYS A 17 19.29 -0.96 4.74
CA LYS A 17 19.27 0.50 4.94
C LYS A 17 17.87 1.09 5.18
N ILE A 18 17.84 2.35 5.58
CA ILE A 18 16.62 3.13 5.74
C ILE A 18 15.96 3.34 4.38
N GLN A 19 14.66 3.13 4.32
CA GLN A 19 13.86 3.33 3.13
C GLN A 19 13.04 4.61 3.23
N HIS A 20 12.76 5.23 2.09
CA HIS A 20 11.77 6.29 2.01
C HIS A 20 10.38 5.69 1.85
N PHE A 21 9.47 6.12 2.71
CA PHE A 21 8.06 5.72 2.67
C PHE A 21 7.19 6.96 2.90
N GLN A 22 6.17 7.16 2.07
CA GLN A 22 5.24 8.28 2.26
C GLN A 22 4.15 7.84 3.24
N GLN A 23 3.89 8.62 4.29
CA GLN A 23 2.92 8.22 5.33
C GLN A 23 1.50 7.96 4.78
N ILE A 24 1.11 8.67 3.71
CA ILE A 24 -0.16 8.44 3.00
C ILE A 24 -0.27 7.02 2.39
N ASP A 25 0.85 6.33 2.19
CA ASP A 25 0.91 4.99 1.65
C ASP A 25 0.74 3.89 2.72
N ILE A 26 0.62 4.24 4.01
CA ILE A 26 0.40 3.24 5.06
C ILE A 26 -0.93 2.50 4.84
N TYR A 27 -1.97 3.24 4.43
CA TYR A 27 -3.28 2.64 4.18
C TYR A 27 -3.26 1.62 3.02
N PRO A 28 -2.78 1.94 1.80
CA PRO A 28 -2.66 0.94 0.74
C PRO A 28 -1.75 -0.23 1.11
N PHE A 29 -0.69 0.00 1.91
CA PHE A 29 0.17 -1.09 2.39
C PHE A 29 -0.61 -2.07 3.27
N VAL A 30 -1.36 -1.58 4.26
CA VAL A 30 -2.18 -2.42 5.15
C VAL A 30 -3.30 -3.12 4.37
N CYS A 31 -4.00 -2.42 3.48
CA CYS A 31 -5.02 -3.04 2.64
C CYS A 31 -4.45 -4.18 1.79
N SER A 32 -3.23 -4.01 1.26
CA SER A 32 -2.56 -5.04 0.46
C SER A 32 -2.19 -6.26 1.31
N LEU A 33 -1.72 -6.07 2.55
CA LEU A 33 -1.42 -7.16 3.48
C LEU A 33 -2.68 -7.95 3.91
N LEU A 34 -3.83 -7.27 4.00
CA LEU A 34 -5.09 -7.86 4.45
C LEU A 34 -5.99 -8.34 3.30
N GLY A 35 -5.64 -8.06 2.04
CA GLY A 35 -6.49 -8.36 0.88
C GLY A 35 -7.78 -7.54 0.82
N LEU A 36 -7.77 -6.30 1.34
CA LEU A 36 -8.94 -5.42 1.37
C LEU A 36 -9.04 -4.56 0.10
N GLN A 37 -10.08 -4.80 -0.71
CA GLN A 37 -10.29 -4.16 -2.02
C GLN A 37 -11.24 -2.96 -2.02
N ARG A 38 -11.55 -2.40 -0.84
CA ARG A 38 -12.45 -1.24 -0.69
C ARG A 38 -11.77 -0.09 0.04
N PRO A 39 -10.68 0.47 -0.49
CA PRO A 39 -10.22 1.75 0.00
C PRO A 39 -11.30 2.80 -0.29
N ASN A 40 -11.57 3.73 0.63
CA ASN A 40 -12.23 4.98 0.25
C ASN A 40 -11.35 5.75 -0.76
N ARG A 41 -11.80 6.90 -1.26
CA ARG A 41 -10.89 7.79 -2.00
C ARG A 41 -9.65 8.11 -1.13
N ILE A 42 -8.47 7.79 -1.64
CA ILE A 42 -7.20 8.02 -0.95
C ILE A 42 -6.15 8.61 -1.90
N ASP A 43 -5.16 9.30 -1.32
CA ASP A 43 -4.01 9.84 -2.07
C ASP A 43 -2.79 8.90 -2.08
N GLY A 44 -2.86 7.82 -1.30
CA GLY A 44 -1.85 6.76 -1.27
C GLY A 44 -1.79 6.00 -2.59
N ARG A 45 -0.61 5.44 -2.93
CA ARG A 45 -0.39 4.72 -4.19
C ARG A 45 0.15 3.32 -3.95
N ILE A 46 -0.57 2.31 -4.45
CA ILE A 46 -0.24 0.91 -4.28
C ILE A 46 1.07 0.54 -4.97
N GLN A 47 1.42 1.20 -6.07
CA GLN A 47 2.70 0.94 -6.76
C GLN A 47 3.90 1.35 -5.90
N ARG A 48 3.72 2.32 -4.99
CA ARG A 48 4.77 2.71 -4.05
C ARG A 48 4.94 1.70 -2.92
N VAL A 49 3.92 0.89 -2.59
CA VAL A 49 3.98 -0.06 -1.47
C VAL A 49 4.44 -1.46 -1.88
N ILE A 50 4.15 -1.89 -3.12
CA ILE A 50 4.52 -3.21 -3.65
C ILE A 50 6.01 -3.57 -3.43
N PRO A 51 6.98 -2.66 -3.61
CA PRO A 51 8.39 -2.97 -3.38
C PRO A 51 8.72 -3.46 -1.97
N PHE A 52 7.88 -3.14 -0.97
CA PHE A 52 8.06 -3.52 0.44
C PHE A 52 7.44 -4.89 0.79
N MET A 53 6.70 -5.52 -0.13
CA MET A 53 6.01 -6.80 0.08
C MET A 53 6.77 -7.96 -0.55
N LYS A 54 6.82 -9.12 0.13
CA LYS A 54 7.42 -10.35 -0.42
C LYS A 54 6.51 -10.95 -1.47
N THR A 55 5.21 -11.05 -1.16
CA THR A 55 4.18 -11.52 -2.08
C THR A 55 3.40 -10.31 -2.57
N PRO A 56 3.60 -9.85 -3.82
CA PRO A 56 2.82 -8.75 -4.34
C PRO A 56 1.34 -9.14 -4.48
N PRO A 57 0.40 -8.19 -4.30
CA PRO A 57 -1.01 -8.43 -4.59
C PRO A 57 -1.24 -8.83 -6.05
N SER A 58 -2.36 -9.50 -6.33
CA SER A 58 -2.74 -9.86 -7.70
C SER A 58 -2.92 -8.64 -8.59
N GLU A 59 -2.77 -8.82 -9.90
CA GLU A 59 -2.99 -7.73 -10.86
C GLU A 59 -4.41 -7.15 -10.76
N GLU A 60 -5.42 -8.00 -10.57
CA GLU A 60 -6.81 -7.59 -10.36
C GLU A 60 -6.98 -6.72 -9.11
N PHE A 61 -6.29 -7.06 -8.01
CA PHE A 61 -6.27 -6.24 -6.80
C PHE A 61 -5.69 -4.87 -7.10
N VAL A 62 -4.54 -4.82 -7.77
CA VAL A 62 -3.85 -3.57 -8.11
C VAL A 62 -4.71 -2.67 -9.00
N GLN A 63 -5.30 -3.23 -10.05
CA GLN A 63 -6.18 -2.49 -10.97
C GLN A 63 -7.43 -1.95 -10.26
N THR A 64 -8.01 -2.74 -9.36
CA THR A 64 -9.17 -2.30 -8.57
C THR A 64 -8.79 -1.18 -7.62
N PHE A 65 -7.67 -1.34 -6.90
CA PHE A 65 -7.18 -0.36 -5.95
C PHE A 65 -6.84 0.98 -6.62
N GLN A 66 -6.21 0.97 -7.80
CA GLN A 66 -5.92 2.15 -8.61
C GLN A 66 -7.14 3.01 -8.95
N LYS A 67 -8.33 2.40 -9.08
CA LYS A 67 -9.57 3.16 -9.36
C LYS A 67 -9.94 4.07 -8.20
N TYR A 68 -9.60 3.70 -6.97
CA TYR A 68 -9.85 4.54 -5.80
C TYR A 68 -8.78 5.62 -5.62
N GLU A 69 -7.52 5.33 -5.97
CA GLU A 69 -6.43 6.33 -5.98
C GLU A 69 -6.70 7.48 -6.97
N THR A 70 -7.31 7.13 -8.10
CA THR A 70 -7.68 8.09 -9.14
C THR A 70 -9.03 8.75 -8.90
N GLY A 71 -9.77 8.31 -7.87
CA GLY A 71 -11.11 8.79 -7.54
C GLY A 71 -12.19 8.39 -8.55
N ILE A 72 -11.93 7.41 -9.42
CA ILE A 72 -12.92 6.80 -10.32
C ILE A 72 -13.96 6.02 -9.52
N MET A 73 -13.53 5.37 -8.43
CA MET A 73 -14.41 4.71 -7.46
C MET A 73 -14.41 5.45 -6.13
N THR A 74 -15.60 5.58 -5.55
CA THR A 74 -15.85 6.09 -4.20
C THR A 74 -16.96 5.25 -3.59
N ASP A 75 -16.75 4.70 -2.39
CA ASP A 75 -17.88 4.19 -1.60
C ASP A 75 -18.70 5.40 -1.13
N ASN A 76 -19.98 5.44 -1.53
CA ASN A 76 -20.95 6.48 -1.14
C ASN A 76 -21.45 6.25 0.29
#